data_AF-A0AAD1FQ65-F1
#
_entry.id   AF-A0AAD1FQ65-F1
#
_cell.length_a   1.000
_cell.length_b   1.000
_cell.length_c   1.000
_cell.angle_alpha   90.00
_cell.angle_beta   90.00
_cell.angle_gamma   90.00
#
_symmetry.space_group_name_H-M   'P 1'
#
loop_
_entity.id
_entity.type
_entity.pdbx_description
1 polymer ?
#
loop_
_entity_poly.entity_id
_entity_poly.type
_entity_poly.pdbx_seq_one_letter_code
_entity_poly.pdbx_strand_id
1 'polypeptide(L)' 'MQAQGTLSKMKSSLGQDVNYSLLVGDKEITLNSLIGNKITLTHTGKIICCSCGKVTKKSYSLD' A
#
# COMPACT_ATOMS: atom_id res chain seq x y z
N MET A 1 5.97 14.00 -4.38
CA MET A 1 5.44 12.82 -3.63
C MET A 1 4.47 12.09 -4.55
N GLN A 2 4.76 10.85 -4.97
CA GLN A 2 3.94 10.16 -5.98
C GLN A 2 2.59 9.66 -5.40
N ALA A 3 2.58 9.17 -4.15
CA ALA A 3 1.38 8.86 -3.39
C ALA A 3 1.65 8.94 -1.88
N GLN A 4 0.59 9.17 -1.10
CA GLN A 4 0.61 9.13 0.37
C GLN A 4 -0.77 8.68 0.84
N GLY A 5 -0.80 7.77 1.82
CA GLY A 5 -2.04 7.22 2.35
C GLY A 5 -1.78 5.96 3.16
N THR A 6 -2.86 5.32 3.63
CA THR A 6 -2.77 4.01 4.27
C THR A 6 -2.32 2.97 3.25
N LEU A 7 -1.28 2.22 3.58
CA LEU A 7 -0.83 1.12 2.74
C LEU A 7 -1.78 -0.07 2.90
N SER A 8 -2.28 -0.59 1.79
CA SER A 8 -3.15 -1.77 1.76
C SER A 8 -2.42 -2.97 1.15
N LYS A 9 -2.96 -4.19 1.37
CA LYS A 9 -2.38 -5.41 0.80
C LYS A 9 -2.21 -5.24 -0.71
N MET A 10 -1.02 -5.58 -1.20
CA MET A 10 -0.72 -5.53 -2.63
C MET A 10 -1.72 -6.37 -3.41
N LYS A 11 -2.24 -5.81 -4.49
CA LYS A 11 -3.16 -6.49 -5.40
C LYS A 11 -2.33 -7.21 -6.44
N SER A 12 -2.65 -8.49 -6.67
CA SER A 12 -2.09 -9.29 -7.74
C SER A 12 -3.20 -9.79 -8.65
N SER A 13 -2.98 -9.71 -9.96
CA SER A 13 -3.86 -10.32 -10.97
C SER A 13 -3.06 -11.13 -11.96
N LEU A 14 -3.59 -12.28 -12.33
CA LEU A 14 -2.99 -13.16 -13.33
C LEU A 14 -3.46 -12.75 -14.73
N GLY A 15 -2.53 -12.35 -15.59
CA GLY A 15 -2.75 -12.18 -17.03
C GLY A 15 -1.83 -13.12 -17.81
N GLN A 16 -1.19 -12.62 -18.88
CA GLN A 16 -0.06 -13.30 -19.51
C GLN A 16 1.11 -13.45 -18.54
N ASP A 17 1.35 -12.40 -17.73
CA ASP A 17 2.24 -12.38 -16.58
C ASP A 17 1.46 -11.92 -15.33
N VAL A 18 2.07 -12.09 -14.15
CA VAL A 18 1.47 -11.59 -12.90
C VAL A 18 1.64 -10.07 -12.82
N ASN A 19 0.51 -9.36 -12.71
CA ASN A 19 0.48 -7.91 -12.51
C ASN A 19 0.35 -7.58 -11.03
N TYR A 20 1.24 -6.73 -10.53
CA TYR A 20 1.30 -6.26 -9.17
C TYR A 20 0.96 -4.78 -9.10
N SER A 21 0.03 -4.42 -8.21
CA SER A 21 -0.32 -3.04 -7.93
C SER A 21 -0.22 -2.74 -6.43
N LEU A 22 0.46 -1.66 -6.09
CA LEU A 22 0.53 -1.13 -4.73
C LEU A 22 -0.62 -0.16 -4.48
N LEU A 23 -1.39 -0.42 -3.44
CA LEU A 23 -2.52 0.41 -3.02
C LEU A 23 -2.09 1.34 -1.88
N VAL A 24 -2.09 2.66 -2.12
CA VAL A 24 -1.67 3.70 -1.17
C VAL A 24 -2.78 4.74 -1.05
N GLY A 25 -3.59 4.63 0.00
CA GLY A 25 -4.84 5.40 0.10
C GLY A 25 -5.75 5.09 -1.10
N ASP A 26 -6.17 6.13 -1.82
CA ASP A 26 -7.03 6.01 -3.00
C ASP A 26 -6.25 5.82 -4.31
N LYS A 27 -4.93 5.63 -4.24
CA LYS A 27 -4.07 5.46 -5.42
C LYS A 27 -3.66 4.01 -5.62
N GLU A 28 -3.79 3.55 -6.86
CA GLU A 28 -3.26 2.28 -7.34
C GLU A 28 -2.03 2.55 -8.20
N ILE A 29 -0.87 1.99 -7.83
CA ILE A 29 0.41 2.17 -8.53
C ILE A 29 0.83 0.82 -9.10
N THR A 30 0.89 0.71 -10.43
CA THR A 30 1.41 -0.49 -11.12
C THR A 30 2.90 -0.65 -10.83
N LEU A 31 3.29 -1.79 -10.27
CA LEU A 31 4.67 -2.08 -9.88
C LEU A 31 5.48 -2.78 -10.97
N ASN A 32 4.83 -3.45 -11.93
CA ASN A 32 5.52 -4.18 -12.99
C ASN A 32 6.50 -3.30 -13.79
N SER A 33 6.14 -2.05 -14.08
CA SER A 33 7.00 -1.08 -14.77
C SER A 33 8.18 -0.59 -13.94
N LEU A 34 8.15 -0.84 -12.62
CA LEU A 34 9.17 -0.40 -11.67
C LEU A 34 10.11 -1.54 -11.26
N ILE A 35 9.92 -2.77 -11.77
CA ILE A 35 10.82 -3.89 -11.50
C ILE A 35 12.24 -3.51 -11.93
N GLY A 36 13.22 -3.79 -11.06
CA GLY A 36 14.63 -3.41 -11.26
C GLY A 36 14.96 -1.97 -10.85
N ASN A 37 13.97 -1.13 -10.51
CA ASN A 37 14.18 0.23 -10.03
C ASN A 37 14.11 0.30 -8.50
N LYS A 38 14.84 1.25 -7.91
CA LYS A 38 14.79 1.51 -6.47
C LYS A 38 13.56 2.35 -6.12
N ILE A 39 12.67 1.82 -5.28
CA ILE A 39 11.57 2.57 -4.68
C ILE A 39 11.88 2.91 -3.23
N THR A 40 11.33 4.03 -2.74
CA THR A 40 11.47 4.47 -1.35
C THR A 40 10.10 4.63 -0.71
N LEU A 41 9.92 4.02 0.45
CA LEU A 41 8.73 4.17 1.28
C LEU A 41 9.12 4.94 2.54
N THR A 42 8.36 5.98 2.86
CA THR A 42 8.57 6.79 4.06
C THR A 42 7.36 6.64 4.97
N HIS A 43 7.58 6.09 6.17
CA HIS A 43 6.54 5.99 7.18
C HIS A 43 6.18 7.38 7.70
N THR A 44 4.88 7.69 7.74
CA THR A 44 4.38 8.97 8.24
C THR A 44 4.26 9.02 9.78
N GLY A 45 4.45 7.88 10.44
CA GLY A 45 4.21 7.72 11.89
C GLY A 45 2.73 7.61 12.28
N LYS A 46 1.80 7.74 11.33
CA LYS A 46 0.35 7.59 11.59
C LYS A 46 -0.05 6.13 11.54
N ILE A 47 -0.78 5.68 12.55
CA ILE A 47 -1.47 4.37 12.55
C ILE A 47 -2.94 4.64 12.25
N ILE A 48 -3.49 3.97 11.24
CA ILE A 48 -4.87 4.12 10.81
C ILE A 48 -5.53 2.75 10.83
N CYS A 49 -6.68 2.63 11.48
CA CYS A 49 -7.44 1.39 11.54
C CYS A 49 -7.92 1.00 10.14
N CYS A 50 -7.57 -0.20 9.66
CA CYS A 50 -7.99 -0.71 8.36
C CYS A 50 -9.51 -0.97 8.26
N SER A 51 -10.19 -1.16 9.40
CA SER A 51 -11.64 -1.41 9.44
C SER A 51 -12.48 -0.13 9.45
N CYS A 52 -12.10 0.89 10.22
CA CYS A 52 -12.90 2.11 10.38
C CYS A 52 -12.24 3.41 9.90
N GLY A 53 -10.99 3.37 9.43
CA GLY A 53 -10.27 4.55 8.91
C GLY A 53 -9.84 5.58 9.97
N LYS A 54 -10.11 5.34 11.26
CA LYS A 54 -9.73 6.27 12.33
C LYS A 54 -8.23 6.17 12.64
N VAL A 55 -7.62 7.31 12.95
CA VAL A 55 -6.25 7.37 13.46
C VAL A 55 -6.21 6.80 14.88
N THR A 56 -5.29 5.89 15.14
CA THR A 56 -5.09 5.27 16.46
C THR A 56 -3.65 5.49 16.94
N LYS A 57 -3.43 5.33 18.25
CA LYS A 57 -2.08 5.40 18.84
C LYS A 57 -1.38 4.04 18.88
N LYS A 58 -2.13 2.95 18.72
CA LYS A 58 -1.65 1.57 18.80
C LYS A 58 -2.26 0.75 17.67
N SER A 59 -1.50 -0.20 17.16
CA SER A 59 -2.01 -1.23 16.27
C SER A 59 -2.70 -2.30 17.11
N TYR A 60 -3.90 -2.69 16.71
CA TYR A 60 -4.61 -3.83 17.26
C TYR A 60 -4.82 -4.78 16.08
N SER A 61 -4.03 -5.85 16.00
CA SER A 61 -4.33 -6.96 15.11
C SER A 61 -5.30 -7.87 15.85
N LEU A 62 -6.50 -8.04 15.30
CA LEU A 62 -7.33 -9.19 15.65
C LEU A 62 -6.76 -10.33 14.81
N ASP A 63 -6.06 -11.27 15.46
CA ASP A 63 -5.65 -12.53 14.84
C ASP A 63 -6.88 -13.34 14.39
#